data_AF-A0A7C4LWD4-F1
#
_entry.id   AF-A0A7C4LWD4-F1
#
_cell.length_a   1.000
_cell.length_b   1.000
_cell.length_c   1.000
_cell.angle_alpha   90.00
_cell.angle_beta   90.00
_cell.angle_gamma   90.00
#
_symmetry.space_group_name_H-M   'P 1'
#
loop_
_entity.id
_entity.type
_entity.pdbx_description
1 polymer ?
#
loop_
_entity_poly.entity_id
_entity_poly.type
_entity_poly.pdbx_seq_one_letter_code
_entity_poly.pdbx_strand_id
1 'polypeptide(L)'
;MKALLKGFEKDSLNAWRNYVSALEKAIERLERDLKEAVEMRAVCTDEWCRATEHVIDEIGNALFAISEPRWSTAKDSQRIRSLKHRLHDLYARYKSAPRSRPARAARKRGA
;
A
#
# COMPACT_ATOMS: atom_id res chain seq x y z
N MET A 1 16.75 37.08 2.49
CA MET A 1 15.40 36.48 2.51
C MET A 1 15.05 35.64 1.29
N LYS A 2 15.12 36.14 0.03
CA LYS A 2 14.78 35.33 -1.17
C LYS A 2 15.56 34.01 -1.29
N ALA A 3 16.86 34.02 -0.98
CA ALA A 3 17.69 32.81 -1.02
C ALA A 3 17.27 31.77 0.03
N LEU A 4 16.88 32.22 1.23
CA LEU A 4 16.39 31.36 2.29
C LEU A 4 15.07 30.69 1.90
N LEU A 5 14.13 31.45 1.32
CA LEU A 5 12.86 30.90 0.83
C LEU A 5 13.09 29.82 -0.24
N LYS A 6 13.95 30.09 -1.23
CA LYS A 6 14.30 29.11 -2.27
C LYS A 6 14.93 27.84 -1.70
N GLY A 7 15.80 27.98 -0.68
CA GLY A 7 16.39 26.83 0.02
C GLY A 7 15.32 25.99 0.70
N PHE A 8 14.44 26.63 1.48
CA PHE A 8 13.33 25.96 2.16
C PHE A 8 12.37 25.25 1.19
N GLU A 9 12.00 25.89 0.07
CA GLU A 9 11.16 25.28 -0.97
C GLU A 9 11.81 24.01 -1.55
N LYS A 10 13.10 24.09 -1.89
CA LYS A 10 13.85 22.96 -2.44
C LYS A 10 13.93 21.80 -1.46
N ASP A 11 14.29 22.08 -0.21
CA ASP A 11 14.49 21.05 0.81
C ASP A 11 13.17 20.37 1.18
N SER A 12 12.10 21.16 1.31
CA SER A 12 10.75 20.65 1.54
C SER A 12 10.28 19.78 0.37
N LEU A 13 10.60 20.14 -0.88
CA LEU A 13 10.25 19.32 -2.06
C LEU A 13 10.98 18.00 -2.09
N ASN A 14 12.25 18.02 -1.74
CA ASN A 14 13.04 16.80 -1.69
C ASN A 14 12.53 15.87 -0.59
N ALA A 15 12.23 16.40 0.60
CA ALA A 15 11.66 15.61 1.70
C ALA A 15 10.32 14.99 1.30
N TRP A 16 9.44 15.78 0.68
CA TRP A 16 8.15 15.29 0.21
C TRP A 16 8.30 14.21 -0.88
N ARG A 17 9.20 14.40 -1.87
CA ARG A 17 9.48 13.39 -2.91
C ARG A 17 10.07 12.12 -2.33
N ASN A 18 10.88 12.22 -1.29
CA ASN A 18 11.41 11.06 -0.57
C ASN A 18 10.29 10.30 0.13
N TYR A 19 9.34 11.01 0.75
CA TYR A 19 8.16 10.39 1.34
C TYR A 19 7.29 9.66 0.29
N VAL A 20 7.00 10.30 -0.85
CA VAL A 20 6.31 9.65 -1.98
C VAL A 20 7.07 8.41 -2.47
N SER A 21 8.40 8.46 -2.49
CA SER A 21 9.23 7.32 -2.89
C SER A 21 9.21 6.19 -1.85
N ALA A 22 9.02 6.50 -0.57
CA ALA A 22 8.83 5.49 0.47
C ALA A 22 7.47 4.78 0.31
N LEU A 23 6.41 5.54 0.01
CA LEU A 23 5.08 4.98 -0.30
C LEU A 23 5.13 4.06 -1.52
N GLU A 24 5.82 4.47 -2.59
CA GLU A 24 6.00 3.64 -3.78
C GLU A 24 6.71 2.33 -3.45
N LYS A 25 7.82 2.37 -2.69
CA LYS A 25 8.53 1.16 -2.26
C LYS A 25 7.68 0.26 -1.36
N ALA A 26 6.83 0.83 -0.52
CA ALA A 26 5.91 0.07 0.32
C ALA A 26 4.87 -0.67 -0.54
N ILE A 27 4.28 0.01 -1.53
CA ILE A 27 3.34 -0.58 -2.50
C ILE A 27 4.02 -1.69 -3.30
N GLU A 28 5.25 -1.48 -3.76
CA GLU A 28 6.01 -2.52 -4.48
C GLU A 28 6.33 -3.74 -3.62
N ARG A 29 6.62 -3.56 -2.33
CA ARG A 29 6.82 -4.67 -1.38
C ARG A 29 5.54 -5.45 -1.17
N LEU A 30 4.44 -4.76 -0.87
CA LEU A 30 3.12 -5.36 -0.74
C LEU A 30 2.72 -6.16 -1.99
N GLU A 31 2.96 -5.60 -3.18
CA GLU A 31 2.68 -6.28 -4.44
C GLU A 31 3.46 -7.59 -4.60
N ARG A 32 4.73 -7.62 -4.20
CA ARG A 32 5.53 -8.86 -4.19
C ARG A 32 5.02 -9.86 -3.16
N ASP A 33 4.79 -9.43 -1.92
CA ASP A 33 4.34 -10.30 -0.84
C ASP A 33 2.98 -10.95 -1.17
N LEU A 34 2.06 -10.17 -1.76
CA LEU A 34 0.77 -10.68 -2.24
C LEU A 34 0.94 -11.72 -3.35
N LYS A 35 1.85 -11.48 -4.30
CA LYS A 35 2.13 -12.41 -5.39
C LYS A 35 2.71 -13.73 -4.87
N GLU A 36 3.71 -13.66 -4.00
CA GLU A 36 4.34 -14.83 -3.38
C GLU A 36 3.33 -15.67 -2.58
N ALA A 37 2.49 -15.01 -1.79
CA ALA A 37 1.45 -15.69 -0.99
C ALA A 37 0.41 -16.42 -1.86
N VAL A 38 0.03 -15.84 -3.00
CA VAL A 38 -0.87 -16.48 -3.98
C VAL A 38 -0.22 -17.72 -4.61
N GLU A 39 1.04 -17.62 -5.01
CA GLU A 39 1.80 -18.73 -5.61
C GLU A 39 1.99 -19.91 -4.64
N MET A 40 2.16 -19.61 -3.34
CA MET A 40 2.31 -20.63 -2.29
C MET A 40 1.00 -21.31 -1.85
N ARG A 41 -0.16 -20.96 -2.45
CA ARG A 41 -1.51 -21.44 -2.07
C ARG A 41 -1.88 -21.24 -0.60
N ALA A 42 -1.13 -20.43 0.14
CA ALA A 42 -1.37 -20.11 1.55
C ALA A 42 -2.35 -18.94 1.73
N VAL A 43 -3.24 -18.75 0.75
CA VAL A 43 -3.75 -17.45 0.29
C VAL A 43 -4.51 -16.64 1.34
N CYS A 44 -4.96 -17.25 2.44
CA CYS A 44 -5.59 -16.50 3.51
C CYS A 44 -5.75 -17.35 4.77
N THR A 45 -4.69 -17.49 5.57
CA THR A 45 -4.95 -17.74 7.00
C THR A 45 -5.57 -16.47 7.59
N ASP A 46 -6.50 -16.60 8.54
CA ASP A 46 -7.24 -15.44 9.08
C ASP A 46 -6.30 -14.34 9.60
N GLU A 47 -5.17 -14.73 10.18
CA GLU A 47 -4.15 -13.81 10.68
C GLU A 47 -3.41 -13.08 9.56
N TRP A 48 -2.92 -13.81 8.56
CA TRP A 48 -2.21 -13.20 7.42
C TRP A 48 -3.13 -12.21 6.70
N CYS A 49 -4.38 -12.60 6.44
CA CYS A 49 -5.33 -11.71 5.77
C CYS A 49 -5.60 -10.43 6.57
N ARG A 50 -5.80 -10.51 7.89
CA ARG A 50 -5.99 -9.32 8.72
C ARG A 50 -4.75 -8.42 8.75
N ALA A 51 -3.57 -9.01 8.85
CA ALA A 51 -2.31 -8.27 8.83
C ALA A 51 -2.11 -7.55 7.49
N THR A 52 -2.36 -8.24 6.37
CA THR A 52 -2.28 -7.66 5.03
C THR A 52 -3.31 -6.54 4.82
N GLU A 53 -4.56 -6.73 5.26
CA GLU A 53 -5.59 -5.68 5.17
C GLU A 53 -5.18 -4.44 5.98
N HIS A 54 -4.67 -4.63 7.19
CA HIS A 54 -4.15 -3.53 8.00
C HIS A 54 -3.00 -2.77 7.31
N VAL A 55 -2.05 -3.47 6.69
CA VAL A 55 -0.97 -2.83 5.94
C VAL A 55 -1.49 -2.04 4.75
N ILE A 56 -2.46 -2.58 4.00
CA ILE A 56 -3.08 -1.88 2.88
C ILE A 56 -3.77 -0.60 3.36
N ASP A 57 -4.51 -0.67 4.47
CA ASP A 57 -5.21 0.46 5.06
C ASP A 57 -4.24 1.55 5.54
N GLU A 58 -3.13 1.19 6.20
CA GLU A 58 -2.11 2.14 6.64
C GLU A 58 -1.45 2.86 5.46
N ILE A 59 -1.08 2.12 4.40
CA ILE A 59 -0.52 2.72 3.17
C ILE A 59 -1.59 3.60 2.50
N GLY A 60 -2.85 3.17 2.50
CA GLY A 60 -3.98 3.92 1.96
C GLY A 60 -4.16 5.24 2.68
N ASN A 61 -4.26 5.22 4.00
CA ASN A 61 -4.39 6.42 4.83
C ASN A 61 -3.26 7.40 4.55
N ALA A 62 -2.01 6.92 4.54
CA ALA A 62 -0.84 7.74 4.23
C ALA A 62 -0.92 8.36 2.82
N LEU A 63 -1.28 7.56 1.81
CA LEU A 63 -1.30 7.98 0.40
C LEU A 63 -2.49 8.87 0.05
N PHE A 64 -3.65 8.71 0.70
CA PHE A 64 -4.83 9.53 0.45
C PHE A 64 -4.83 10.81 1.29
N ALA A 65 -4.18 10.84 2.46
CA ALA A 65 -4.00 12.04 3.28
C ALA A 65 -2.83 12.93 2.85
N ILE A 66 -1.90 12.43 2.02
CA ILE A 66 -0.75 13.22 1.57
C ILE A 66 -1.21 14.51 0.86
N SER A 67 -0.71 15.64 1.35
CA SER A 67 -0.93 16.94 0.73
C SER A 67 0.22 17.27 -0.21
N GLU A 68 -0.11 17.79 -1.39
CA GLU A 68 0.87 18.17 -2.40
C GLU A 68 1.37 19.61 -2.16
N PRO A 69 2.71 19.85 -2.09
CA PRO A 69 3.26 21.18 -1.96
C PRO A 69 2.96 22.04 -3.19
N ARG A 70 2.75 23.34 -3.00
CA ARG A 70 2.44 24.29 -4.09
C ARG A 70 3.49 24.31 -5.22
N TRP A 71 4.75 23.99 -4.91
CA TRP A 71 5.88 24.01 -5.84
C TRP A 71 6.23 22.62 -6.38
N SER A 72 5.31 21.65 -6.26
CA SER A 72 5.38 20.39 -6.98
C SER A 72 5.20 20.57 -8.50
N THR A 73 5.54 19.55 -9.26
CA THR A 73 5.38 19.52 -10.72
C THR A 73 4.22 18.62 -11.12
N ALA A 74 3.70 18.78 -12.35
CA ALA A 74 2.67 17.87 -12.88
C ALA A 74 3.11 16.38 -12.86
N LYS A 75 4.41 16.12 -13.00
CA LYS A 75 4.98 14.77 -12.88
C LYS A 75 4.84 14.22 -11.46
N ASP A 76 5.00 15.06 -10.44
CA ASP A 76 4.80 14.69 -9.05
C ASP A 76 3.33 14.33 -8.78
N SER A 77 2.39 15.15 -9.27
CA SER A 77 0.96 14.89 -9.15
C SER A 77 0.55 13.60 -9.87
N GLN A 78 1.09 13.37 -11.07
CA GLN A 78 0.87 12.14 -11.84
C GLN A 78 1.39 10.91 -11.09
N ARG A 79 2.55 11.02 -10.44
CA ARG A 79 3.12 9.92 -9.64
C ARG A 79 2.20 9.52 -8.51
N ILE A 80 1.69 10.47 -7.72
CA ILE A 80 0.72 10.16 -6.65
C ILE A 80 -0.56 9.53 -7.21
N ARG A 81 -1.10 10.06 -8.31
CA ARG A 81 -2.29 9.48 -8.94
C ARG A 81 -2.06 8.03 -9.37
N SER A 82 -0.90 7.74 -9.96
CA SER A 82 -0.50 6.38 -10.32
C SER A 82 -0.43 5.47 -9.11
N LEU A 83 0.20 5.92 -8.02
CA LEU A 83 0.29 5.15 -6.77
C LEU A 83 -1.10 4.87 -6.18
N LYS A 84 -2.02 5.85 -6.19
CA LYS A 84 -3.40 5.68 -5.69
C LYS A 84 -4.15 4.60 -6.47
N HIS A 85 -4.05 4.62 -7.80
CA HIS A 85 -4.64 3.58 -8.64
C HIS A 85 -4.00 2.21 -8.38
N ARG A 86 -2.66 2.13 -8.32
CA ARG A 86 -1.96 0.87 -8.04
C ARG A 86 -2.39 0.25 -6.71
N LEU A 87 -2.50 1.04 -5.64
CA LEU A 87 -2.95 0.55 -4.34
C LEU A 87 -4.40 0.06 -4.39
N HIS A 88 -5.28 0.81 -5.06
CA HIS A 88 -6.67 0.40 -5.25
C HIS A 88 -6.77 -0.95 -5.99
N ASP A 89 -5.99 -1.11 -7.07
CA ASP A 89 -5.95 -2.36 -7.84
C ASP A 89 -5.40 -3.53 -7.00
N LEU A 90 -4.37 -3.29 -6.18
CA LEU A 90 -3.84 -4.29 -5.25
C LEU A 90 -4.88 -4.70 -4.22
N TYR A 91 -5.62 -3.75 -3.65
CA TYR A 91 -6.70 -4.05 -2.72
C TYR A 91 -7.80 -4.90 -3.38
N ALA A 92 -8.22 -4.54 -4.60
CA ALA A 92 -9.20 -5.32 -5.36
C ALA A 92 -8.72 -6.76 -5.61
N ARG A 93 -7.46 -6.94 -6.04
CA ARG A 93 -6.84 -8.26 -6.24
C ARG A 93 -6.80 -9.07 -4.95
N TYR A 94 -6.37 -8.45 -3.84
CA TYR A 94 -6.35 -9.08 -2.53
C TYR A 94 -7.75 -9.54 -2.10
N LYS A 95 -8.79 -8.71 -2.25
CA LYS A 95 -10.16 -9.08 -1.90
C LYS A 95 -10.73 -10.20 -2.78
N SER A 96 -10.28 -10.31 -4.03
CA SER A 96 -10.66 -11.41 -4.93
C SER A 96 -9.89 -12.72 -4.70
N ALA A 97 -8.86 -12.71 -3.86
CA ALA A 97 -8.03 -13.89 -3.63
C ALA A 97 -8.83 -15.00 -2.91
N PRO A 98 -8.67 -16.28 -3.30
CA PRO A 98 -9.41 -17.39 -2.70
C PRO A 98 -9.06 -17.55 -1.21
N ARG A 99 -10.07 -17.51 -0.34
CA ARG A 99 -9.86 -17.66 1.10
C ARG A 99 -9.80 -19.13 1.48
N SER A 100 -8.69 -19.59 2.05
CA SER A 100 -8.64 -20.92 2.65
C SER A 100 -9.53 -20.93 3.88
N ARG A 101 -10.71 -21.55 3.76
CA ARG A 101 -11.56 -21.80 4.92
C ARG A 101 -10.80 -22.76 5.85
N PRO A 102 -10.58 -22.43 7.14
CA PRO A 102 -9.99 -23.40 8.05
C PRO A 102 -10.84 -24.67 7.99
N ALA A 103 -10.18 -25.81 7.81
CA ALA A 103 -10.83 -27.11 7.72
C ALA A 103 -11.82 -27.20 8.87
N ARG A 104 -13.12 -27.16 8.53
CA ARG A 104 -14.20 -27.18 9.50
C ARG A 104 -13.95 -28.43 10.33
N ALA A 105 -13.54 -28.24 11.59
CA ALA A 105 -13.18 -29.33 12.49
C ALA A 105 -14.21 -30.43 12.32
N ALA A 106 -13.74 -31.61 11.90
CA ALA A 106 -14.57 -32.78 11.72
C ALA A 106 -15.38 -32.96 13.02
N ARG A 107 -16.65 -32.56 12.99
CA ARG A 107 -17.57 -32.77 14.09
C ARG A 107 -17.76 -34.27 14.14
N LYS A 108 -16.93 -34.93 14.95
CA LYS A 108 -17.11 -36.30 15.40
C LYS A 108 -18.54 -36.40 15.93
N ARG A 109 -19.47 -36.87 15.11
CA ARG A 109 -20.69 -37.52 15.63
C ARG A 109 -20.27 -38.96 15.82
N GLY A 110 -19.70 -39.21 17.00
CA GLY A 110 -19.56 -40.56 17.52
C GLY A 110 -20.85 -40.95 18.23
N ALA A 111 -21.17 -42.24 18.11
CA ALA A 111 -22.18 -43.03 18.79
C ALA A 111 -23.65 -42.67 18.51
#